data_AF-A0A7J5F403-F1
#
_entry.id   AF-A0A7J5F403-F1
#
_cell.length_a   1.000
_cell.length_b   1.000
_cell.length_c   1.000
_cell.angle_alpha   90.00
_cell.angle_beta   90.00
_cell.angle_gamma   90.00
#
_symmetry.space_group_name_H-M   'P 1'
#
loop_
_entity.id
_entity.type
_entity.pdbx_description
1 polymer ?
#
loop_
_entity_poly.entity_id
_entity_poly.type
_entity_poly.pdbx_seq_one_letter_code
_entity_poly.pdbx_strand_id
1 'polypeptide(L)'
;MKRTSLIALLLPAALVMLAGCFPHTVPTPDEHPSGFLMGVWHGWIAPVSLVVGFFNDSVRIYDHYNTGWWYDLGFYIAIIGGFGGFALSRKSMKVRREP
;
A
#
# COMPACT_ATOMS: atom_id res chain seq x y z
N MET A 1 -11.23 -24.68 17.45
CA MET A 1 -11.51 -23.60 18.44
C MET A 1 -10.23 -23.04 19.09
N LYS A 2 -9.31 -23.85 19.63
CA LYS A 2 -8.05 -23.34 20.24
C LYS A 2 -7.10 -22.63 19.24
N ARG A 3 -6.91 -23.18 18.04
CA ARG A 3 -6.02 -22.61 17.01
C ARG A 3 -6.56 -21.30 16.43
N THR A 4 -7.87 -21.18 16.25
CA THR A 4 -8.52 -19.96 15.75
C THR A 4 -8.47 -18.83 16.77
N SER A 5 -8.64 -19.12 18.08
CA SER A 5 -8.43 -18.13 19.15
C SER A 5 -6.97 -17.69 19.26
N LEU A 6 -6.01 -18.61 19.08
CA LEU A 6 -4.59 -18.26 19.09
C LEU A 6 -4.21 -17.36 17.91
N ILE A 7 -4.73 -17.63 16.71
CA ILE A 7 -4.51 -16.79 15.53
C ILE A 7 -5.15 -15.41 15.72
N ALA A 8 -6.38 -15.35 16.28
CA ALA A 8 -7.07 -14.09 16.54
C ALA A 8 -6.34 -13.18 17.56
N LEU A 9 -5.52 -13.76 18.46
CA LEU A 9 -4.73 -13.01 19.43
C LEU A 9 -3.31 -12.69 18.92
N LEU A 10 -2.66 -13.63 18.23
CA LEU A 10 -1.29 -13.49 17.74
C LEU A 10 -1.19 -12.53 16.55
N LEU A 11 -2.21 -12.47 15.69
CA LEU A 11 -2.23 -11.60 14.52
C LEU A 11 -2.17 -10.10 14.89
N PRO A 12 -3.06 -9.57 15.76
CA PRO A 12 -2.98 -8.16 16.17
C PRO A 12 -1.72 -7.85 16.98
N ALA A 13 -1.23 -8.79 17.82
CA ALA A 13 0.02 -8.60 18.55
C ALA A 13 1.24 -8.47 17.61
N ALA A 14 1.29 -9.28 16.55
CA ALA A 14 2.30 -9.15 15.51
C ALA A 14 2.20 -7.80 14.78
N LEU A 15 0.99 -7.36 14.41
CA LEU A 15 0.77 -6.05 13.79
C LEU A 15 1.26 -4.88 14.67
N VAL A 16 1.04 -4.94 15.99
CA VAL A 16 1.53 -3.91 16.93
C VAL A 16 3.06 -3.94 17.05
N MET A 17 3.68 -5.12 17.03
CA MET A 17 5.15 -5.23 17.03
C MET A 17 5.78 -4.68 15.75
N LEU A 18 5.09 -4.77 14.60
CA LEU A 18 5.54 -4.14 13.35
C LEU A 18 5.35 -2.61 13.34
N ALA A 19 4.46 -2.05 14.16
CA ALA A 19 4.26 -0.61 14.27
C ALA A 19 5.36 0.12 15.09
N GLY A 20 6.25 -0.62 15.76
CA GLY A 20 7.34 -0.06 16.58
C GLY A 20 8.52 0.52 15.80
N CYS A 21 8.58 0.35 14.48
CA CYS A 21 9.61 0.92 13.61
C CYS A 21 9.01 2.01 12.69
N PHE A 22 8.24 2.93 13.26
CA PHE A 22 7.75 4.09 12.52
C PHE A 22 8.81 5.21 12.63
N PRO A 23 9.48 5.61 11.52
CA PRO A 23 10.45 6.70 11.56
C PRO A 23 9.76 8.03 11.87
N HIS A 24 10.47 8.87 12.62
CA HIS A 24 10.03 10.17 13.13
C HIS A 24 9.62 11.15 12.02
N THR A 25 8.57 11.93 12.30
CA THR A 25 7.96 12.96 11.44
C THR A 25 8.62 14.34 11.60
N VAL A 26 9.92 14.44 11.31
CA VAL A 26 10.57 15.74 11.13
C VAL A 26 11.46 15.71 9.89
N PRO A 27 11.12 16.47 8.83
CA PRO A 27 12.00 16.74 7.71
C PRO A 27 13.30 17.37 8.20
N THR A 28 14.37 16.60 8.30
CA THR A 28 15.72 17.17 8.42
C THR A 28 16.29 17.36 7.01
N PRO A 29 17.27 18.25 6.81
CA PRO A 29 17.99 18.40 5.52
C PRO A 29 18.65 17.11 5.03
N ASP A 30 18.70 16.07 5.87
CA ASP A 30 19.14 14.70 5.60
C ASP A 30 17.97 13.76 5.24
N GLU A 31 16.84 14.31 4.78
CA GLU A 31 15.69 13.51 4.35
C GLU A 31 16.13 12.48 3.31
N HIS A 32 15.95 11.21 3.62
CA HIS A 32 16.22 10.14 2.69
C HIS A 32 15.13 10.11 1.62
N PRO A 33 15.48 9.90 0.34
CA PRO A 33 14.49 9.91 -0.74
C PRO A 33 13.45 8.81 -0.54
N SER A 34 12.20 9.14 -0.81
CA SER A 34 11.07 8.22 -0.76
C SER A 34 11.34 6.99 -1.65
N GLY A 35 11.46 5.83 -1.02
CA GLY A 35 11.76 4.55 -1.66
C GLY A 35 10.52 3.76 -2.08
N PHE A 36 10.72 2.47 -2.38
CA PHE A 36 9.65 1.56 -2.83
C PHE A 36 8.42 1.53 -1.92
N LEU A 37 8.63 1.38 -0.60
CA LEU A 37 7.53 1.30 0.37
C LEU A 37 6.73 2.61 0.47
N MET A 38 7.40 3.75 0.33
CA MET A 38 6.73 5.05 0.26
C MET A 38 5.94 5.19 -1.03
N GLY A 39 6.45 4.66 -2.15
CA GLY A 39 5.70 4.54 -3.40
C GLY A 39 4.39 3.78 -3.21
N VAL A 40 4.44 2.60 -2.57
CA VAL A 40 3.24 1.79 -2.27
C VAL A 40 2.25 2.59 -1.39
N TRP A 41 2.75 3.26 -0.36
CA TRP A 41 1.92 4.07 0.52
C TRP A 41 1.23 5.23 -0.22
N HIS A 42 2.00 6.03 -0.98
CA HIS A 42 1.47 7.15 -1.76
C HIS A 42 0.48 6.69 -2.83
N GLY A 43 0.72 5.55 -3.48
CA GLY A 43 -0.23 4.97 -4.43
C GLY A 43 -1.54 4.55 -3.78
N TRP A 44 -1.51 4.04 -2.54
CA TRP A 44 -2.72 3.67 -1.80
C TRP A 44 -3.55 4.88 -1.38
N ILE A 45 -2.92 5.99 -0.98
CA ILE A 45 -3.63 7.22 -0.59
C ILE A 45 -3.91 8.15 -1.77
N ALA A 46 -3.48 7.80 -2.99
CA ALA A 46 -3.53 8.68 -4.17
C ALA A 46 -4.91 9.29 -4.44
N PRO A 47 -6.06 8.60 -4.31
CA PRO A 47 -7.37 9.22 -4.51
C PRO A 47 -7.70 10.29 -3.46
N VAL A 48 -7.28 10.07 -2.21
CA VAL A 48 -7.45 11.07 -1.15
C VAL A 48 -6.55 12.27 -1.43
N SER A 49 -5.28 12.03 -1.79
CA SER A 49 -4.34 13.10 -2.17
C SER A 49 -4.83 13.89 -3.39
N LEU A 50 -5.49 13.25 -4.35
CA LEU A 50 -6.10 13.92 -5.50
C LEU A 50 -7.25 14.85 -5.07
N VAL A 51 -8.12 14.40 -4.16
CA VAL A 51 -9.23 15.22 -3.64
C VAL A 51 -8.67 16.40 -2.84
N VAL A 52 -7.68 16.18 -1.98
CA VAL A 52 -7.07 17.26 -1.18
C VAL A 52 -6.30 18.24 -2.07
N GLY A 53 -5.57 17.74 -3.07
CA GLY A 53 -4.83 18.56 -4.04
C GLY A 53 -5.72 19.50 -4.85
N PHE A 54 -7.01 19.18 -5.00
CA PHE A 54 -7.98 20.10 -5.61
C PHE A 54 -8.25 21.36 -4.78
N PHE A 55 -8.13 21.27 -3.46
CA PHE A 55 -8.33 22.40 -2.55
C PHE A 55 -7.02 23.08 -2.13
N ASN A 56 -5.89 22.39 -2.30
CA ASN A 56 -4.58 22.88 -1.88
C ASN A 56 -3.51 22.46 -2.90
N ASP A 57 -3.06 23.45 -3.69
CA ASP A 57 -2.05 23.27 -4.75
C ASP A 57 -0.67 22.81 -4.23
N SER A 58 -0.43 22.93 -2.92
CA SER A 58 0.82 22.46 -2.30
C SER A 58 0.83 20.95 -2.07
N VAL A 59 -0.33 20.28 -2.15
CA VAL A 59 -0.45 18.83 -1.96
C VAL A 59 -0.30 18.13 -3.31
N ARG A 60 0.77 17.33 -3.44
CA ARG A 60 1.04 16.51 -4.63
C ARG A 60 0.82 15.04 -4.31
N ILE A 61 0.36 14.29 -5.31
CA ILE A 61 0.18 12.84 -5.19
C ILE A 61 1.54 12.12 -5.14
N TYR A 62 2.51 12.66 -5.89
CA TYR A 62 3.88 12.16 -5.90
C TYR A 62 4.75 12.97 -4.96
N ASP A 63 5.60 12.25 -4.24
CA ASP A 63 6.70 12.88 -3.53
C ASP A 63 7.70 13.48 -4.53
N HIS A 64 8.11 14.71 -4.29
CA HIS A 64 9.10 15.41 -5.11
C HIS A 64 10.50 14.82 -4.92
N TYR A 65 10.80 14.29 -3.72
CA TYR A 65 12.11 13.75 -3.39
C TYR A 65 12.03 12.22 -3.25
N ASN A 66 12.11 11.51 -4.39
CA ASN A 66 11.96 10.06 -4.47
C ASN A 66 13.15 9.37 -5.15
N THR A 67 13.26 8.04 -4.99
CA THR A 67 14.33 7.22 -5.57
C THR A 67 14.11 6.85 -7.04
N GLY A 68 13.06 7.36 -7.68
CA GLY A 68 12.70 7.10 -9.08
C GLY A 68 12.05 5.74 -9.28
N TRP A 69 12.70 4.86 -10.04
CA TRP A 69 12.09 3.64 -10.58
C TRP A 69 11.46 2.73 -9.52
N TRP A 70 12.14 2.52 -8.39
CA TRP A 70 11.63 1.67 -7.32
C TRP A 70 10.42 2.30 -6.62
N TYR A 71 10.41 3.62 -6.46
CA TYR A 71 9.25 4.34 -5.94
C TYR A 71 8.05 4.20 -6.90
N ASP A 72 8.27 4.45 -8.19
CA ASP A 72 7.22 4.38 -9.22
C ASP A 72 6.62 2.96 -9.33
N LEU A 73 7.47 1.93 -9.28
CA LEU A 73 7.02 0.54 -9.27
C LEU A 73 6.08 0.27 -8.08
N GLY A 74 6.46 0.70 -6.88
CA GLY A 74 5.64 0.55 -5.68
C GLY A 74 4.30 1.27 -5.80
N PHE A 75 4.33 2.51 -6.30
CA PHE A 75 3.13 3.32 -6.54
C PHE A 75 2.15 2.65 -7.51
N TYR A 76 2.65 2.14 -8.64
CA TYR A 76 1.82 1.41 -9.60
C TYR A 76 1.25 0.11 -9.05
N ILE A 77 2.03 -0.65 -8.28
CA ILE A 77 1.54 -1.87 -7.60
C ILE A 77 0.38 -1.53 -6.65
N ALA A 78 0.49 -0.43 -5.90
CA ALA A 78 -0.57 0.02 -5.00
C ALA A 78 -1.84 0.45 -5.74
N ILE A 79 -1.74 1.13 -6.89
CA ILE A 79 -2.92 1.48 -7.69
C ILE A 79 -3.61 0.23 -8.24
N ILE A 80 -2.85 -0.68 -8.86
CA ILE A 80 -3.39 -1.88 -9.50
C ILE A 80 -3.99 -2.82 -8.45
N GLY A 81 -3.32 -2.96 -7.30
CA GLY A 81 -3.71 -3.90 -6.25
C GLY A 81 -4.64 -3.36 -5.18
N GLY A 82 -4.66 -2.04 -4.95
CA GLY A 82 -5.34 -1.43 -3.80
C GLY A 82 -6.80 -1.07 -4.03
N PHE A 83 -7.16 -0.72 -5.28
CA PHE A 83 -8.53 -0.31 -5.62
C PHE A 83 -9.30 -1.35 -6.47
N GLY A 84 -8.58 -2.28 -7.09
CA GLY A 84 -9.16 -3.48 -7.71
C GLY A 84 -8.59 -4.70 -7.00
N GLY A 85 -9.40 -5.39 -6.20
CA GLY A 85 -8.95 -6.56 -5.44
C GLY A 85 -8.12 -7.49 -6.32
N PHE A 86 -6.90 -7.82 -5.86
CA PHE A 86 -5.98 -8.76 -6.51
C PHE A 86 -6.73 -10.04 -6.91
N ALA A 87 -7.21 -10.11 -8.16
CA ALA A 87 -7.90 -11.27 -8.70
C ALA A 87 -6.85 -12.34 -9.07
N LEU A 88 -6.13 -12.84 -8.07
CA LEU A 88 -5.13 -13.89 -8.20
C LEU A 88 -5.77 -15.26 -8.48
N SER A 89 -7.10 -15.35 -8.46
CA SER A 89 -7.82 -16.58 -8.75
C SER A 89 -8.69 -16.41 -9.99
N ARG A 90 -8.19 -16.92 -11.11
CA ARG A 90 -9.03 -17.21 -12.28
C ARG A 90 -9.86 -18.45 -11.95
N LYS A 91 -11.15 -18.29 -11.69
CA LYS A 91 -12.05 -19.42 -11.54
C LYS A 91 -12.07 -20.17 -12.87
N SER A 92 -11.45 -21.35 -12.93
CA SER A 92 -11.52 -22.21 -14.12
C SER A 92 -12.97 -22.64 -14.31
N MET A 93 -13.63 -22.03 -15.29
CA MET A 93 -15.00 -22.37 -15.64
C MET A 93 -14.93 -23.73 -16.36
N LYS A 94 -15.25 -24.81 -15.64
CA LYS A 94 -15.34 -26.15 -16.23
C LYS A 94 -16.53 -26.12 -17.20
N VAL A 95 -16.25 -25.93 -18.49
CA VAL A 95 -17.24 -26.02 -19.56
C VAL A 95 -17.84 -27.42 -19.50
N ARG A 96 -19.09 -27.52 -19.05
CA ARG A 96 -19.84 -28.78 -19.04
C ARG A 96 -20.14 -29.10 -20.50
N ARG A 97 -19.42 -30.07 -21.06
CA ARG A 97 -19.82 -30.69 -22.33
C ARG A 97 -21.02 -31.57 -22.01
N GLU A 98 -22.18 -31.24 -22.57
CA GLU A 98 -23.35 -32.11 -22.52
C GLU A 98 -23.12 -33.32 -23.44
N PRO A 99 -23.65 -34.51 -23.07
CA PRO A 99 -23.37 -35.78 -23.76
C PRO A 99 -24.04 -35.88 -25.13
#